data_AF-A0A956VTN2-F1
#
_entry.id   AF-A0A956VTN2-F1
#
_cell.length_a   1.000
_cell.length_b   1.000
_cell.length_c   1.000
_cell.angle_alpha   90.00
_cell.angle_beta   90.00
_cell.angle_gamma   90.00
#
_symmetry.space_group_name_H-M   'P 1'
#
loop_
_entity.id
_entity.type
_entity.pdbx_description
1 polymer ?
#
loop_
_entity_poly.entity_id
_entity_poly.type
_entity_poly.pdbx_seq_one_letter_code
_entity_poly.pdbx_strand_id
1 'polypeptide(L)'
;MTRGSVGEEEGLFGISDAMAALRKELATVAPHPTAVMVLGETGTGKELVSRAVHGKSGRGGALVAVNCGALTDELLASELFGHVRGAFTGAVKDKVGLIEAAAGGTLVLDELGDASPRLQAGLLRVIEESRYRPVGATDSRPADVRWVAAAQPAIEQRVADGDFRLDLWTRLARWV
;
A
#
# COMPACT_ATOMS: atom_id res chain seq x y z
N MET A 1 6.47 -29.35 16.92
CA MET A 1 6.83 -27.95 16.64
C MET A 1 5.53 -27.18 16.41
N THR A 2 5.03 -26.53 17.45
CA THR A 2 3.82 -25.69 17.40
C THR A 2 4.15 -24.49 16.50
N ARG A 3 3.59 -24.46 15.28
CA ARG A 3 3.65 -23.27 14.43
C ARG A 3 3.04 -22.10 15.22
N GLY A 4 3.79 -21.01 15.38
CA GLY A 4 3.26 -19.77 15.96
C GLY A 4 2.00 -19.35 15.23
N SER A 5 1.07 -18.71 15.94
CA SER A 5 -0.16 -18.23 15.32
C SER A 5 0.17 -17.12 14.30
N VAL A 6 -0.63 -16.97 13.24
CA VAL A 6 -0.39 -15.97 12.18
C VAL A 6 -0.20 -14.58 12.81
N GLY A 7 0.93 -13.92 12.56
CA GLY A 7 1.25 -12.59 13.12
C GLY A 7 2.22 -12.61 14.30
N GLU A 8 2.38 -13.71 15.03
CA GLU A 8 3.34 -13.78 16.16
C GLU A 8 4.80 -13.70 15.69
N GLU A 9 5.11 -14.27 14.53
CA GLU A 9 6.44 -14.20 13.92
C GLU A 9 6.76 -12.76 13.45
N GLU A 10 5.73 -11.97 13.20
CA GLU A 10 5.77 -10.59 12.73
C GLU A 10 5.56 -9.56 13.86
N GLY A 11 5.50 -10.01 15.12
CA GLY A 11 5.44 -9.14 16.31
C GLY A 11 4.04 -8.71 16.76
N LEU A 12 2.97 -9.28 16.19
CA LEU A 12 1.58 -9.06 16.62
C LEU A 12 1.27 -9.83 17.91
N PHE A 13 1.86 -9.38 19.02
CA PHE A 13 1.65 -9.95 20.35
C PHE A 13 0.33 -9.47 20.97
N GLY A 14 -0.30 -10.33 21.76
CA GLY A 14 -1.53 -10.00 22.49
C GLY A 14 -2.49 -11.18 22.56
N ILE A 15 -3.13 -11.34 23.72
CA ILE A 15 -4.01 -12.46 24.05
C ILE A 15 -5.49 -12.08 24.11
N SER A 16 -5.84 -10.84 23.76
CA SER A 16 -7.23 -10.39 23.74
C SER A 16 -8.02 -11.05 22.61
N ASP A 17 -9.35 -11.13 22.78
CA ASP A 17 -10.24 -11.67 21.75
C ASP A 17 -10.16 -10.88 20.44
N ALA A 18 -9.95 -9.55 20.51
CA ALA A 18 -9.74 -8.70 19.35
C ALA A 18 -8.48 -9.11 18.56
N MET A 19 -7.37 -9.41 19.25
CA MET A 19 -6.16 -9.89 18.59
C MET A 19 -6.34 -11.29 18.02
N ALA A 20 -7.09 -12.17 18.70
CA ALA A 20 -7.41 -13.49 18.16
C ALA A 20 -8.27 -13.40 16.88
N ALA A 21 -9.25 -12.49 16.84
CA ALA A 21 -10.06 -12.21 15.66
C ALA A 21 -9.21 -11.66 14.50
N LEU A 22 -8.36 -10.65 14.77
CA LEU A 22 -7.44 -10.09 13.78
C LEU A 22 -6.54 -11.18 13.16
N ARG A 23 -5.95 -12.05 13.97
CA ARG A 23 -5.10 -13.15 13.46
C ARG A 23 -5.88 -14.14 12.58
N LYS A 24 -7.15 -14.39 12.90
CA LYS A 24 -8.03 -15.26 12.10
C LYS A 24 -8.37 -14.60 10.75
N GLU A 25 -8.65 -13.30 10.75
CA GLU A 25 -8.88 -12.53 9.53
C GLU A 25 -7.62 -12.48 8.66
N LEU A 26 -6.46 -12.22 9.26
CA LEU A 26 -5.16 -12.27 8.58
C LEU A 26 -4.89 -13.62 7.94
N ALA A 27 -5.15 -14.72 8.65
CA ALA A 27 -5.01 -16.08 8.11
C ALA A 27 -5.93 -16.34 6.89
N THR A 28 -7.05 -15.62 6.81
CA THR A 28 -8.03 -15.74 5.73
C THR A 28 -7.64 -14.87 4.54
N VAL A 29 -7.30 -13.60 4.76
CA VAL A 29 -7.03 -12.64 3.68
C VAL A 29 -5.62 -12.74 3.12
N ALA A 30 -4.63 -13.13 3.93
CA ALA A 30 -3.24 -13.12 3.50
C ALA A 30 -2.99 -14.00 2.27
N PRO A 31 -3.52 -15.23 2.13
CA PRO A 31 -3.29 -16.05 0.94
C PRO A 31 -3.94 -15.51 -0.35
N HIS A 32 -4.89 -14.57 -0.25
CA HIS A 32 -5.59 -14.02 -1.40
C HIS A 32 -4.83 -12.82 -2.00
N PRO A 33 -4.80 -12.67 -3.34
CA PRO A 33 -4.06 -11.58 -3.99
C PRO A 33 -4.78 -10.23 -3.93
N THR A 34 -5.93 -10.14 -3.26
CA THR A 34 -6.72 -8.91 -3.16
C THR A 34 -6.00 -7.83 -2.37
N ALA A 35 -6.33 -6.57 -2.69
CA ALA A 35 -5.92 -5.43 -1.88
C ALA A 35 -6.50 -5.55 -0.46
N VAL A 36 -5.75 -5.03 0.51
CA VAL A 36 -6.14 -5.01 1.92
C VAL A 36 -6.01 -3.57 2.43
N MET A 37 -7.06 -3.06 3.07
CA MET A 37 -7.04 -1.84 3.85
C MET A 37 -6.83 -2.21 5.31
N VAL A 38 -5.97 -1.47 6.02
CA VAL A 38 -5.71 -1.63 7.45
C VAL A 38 -6.10 -0.34 8.13
N LEU A 39 -7.20 -0.37 8.87
CA LEU A 39 -7.66 0.78 9.65
C LEU A 39 -7.16 0.72 11.09
N GLY A 40 -6.72 1.87 11.60
CA GLY A 40 -6.33 1.98 12.99
C GLY A 40 -5.70 3.33 13.30
N GLU A 41 -5.69 3.69 14.58
CA GLU A 41 -5.07 4.93 15.05
C GLU A 41 -3.55 4.95 14.82
N THR A 42 -2.94 6.13 14.93
CA THR A 42 -1.49 6.26 14.84
C THR A 42 -0.81 5.50 15.98
N GLY A 43 0.24 4.73 15.66
CA GLY A 43 0.98 3.96 16.66
C GLY A 43 0.38 2.61 17.06
N THR A 44 -0.72 2.16 16.44
CA THR A 44 -1.35 0.85 16.76
C THR A 44 -0.68 -0.37 16.09
N GLY A 45 0.47 -0.18 15.44
CA GLY A 45 1.21 -1.29 14.81
C GLY A 45 0.65 -1.76 13.47
N LYS A 46 -0.03 -0.89 12.71
CA LYS A 46 -0.50 -1.20 11.33
C LYS A 46 0.60 -1.75 10.42
N GLU A 47 1.85 -1.30 10.61
CA GLU A 47 3.01 -1.83 9.90
C GLU A 47 3.20 -3.35 10.12
N LEU A 48 2.97 -3.83 11.35
CA LEU A 48 3.08 -5.25 11.70
C LEU A 48 2.00 -6.08 11.01
N VAL A 49 0.79 -5.51 10.88
CA VAL A 49 -0.31 -6.10 10.10
C VAL A 49 0.08 -6.24 8.64
N SER A 50 0.61 -5.17 8.02
CA SER A 50 1.10 -5.20 6.63
C SER A 50 2.19 -6.26 6.42
N ARG A 51 3.11 -6.40 7.38
CA ARG A 51 4.16 -7.45 7.38
C ARG A 51 3.55 -8.85 7.46
N ALA A 52 2.58 -9.07 8.34
CA ALA A 52 1.90 -10.36 8.47
C ALA A 52 1.11 -10.73 7.19
N VAL A 53 0.40 -9.76 6.59
CA VAL A 53 -0.29 -9.95 5.30
C VAL A 53 0.70 -10.40 4.23
N HIS A 54 1.86 -9.74 4.12
CA HIS A 54 2.88 -10.10 3.14
C HIS A 54 3.50 -11.48 3.44
N GLY A 55 3.94 -11.72 4.68
CA GLY A 55 4.62 -12.96 5.08
C GLY A 55 3.78 -14.22 4.88
N LYS A 56 2.45 -14.11 4.95
CA LYS A 56 1.52 -15.23 4.70
C LYS A 56 0.86 -15.20 3.30
N SER A 57 1.31 -14.32 2.40
CA SER A 57 0.71 -14.19 1.06
C SER A 57 1.18 -15.18 0.00
N GLY A 58 2.31 -15.85 0.24
CA GLY A 58 2.96 -16.68 -0.78
C GLY A 58 3.70 -15.89 -1.86
N ARG A 59 3.69 -14.55 -1.82
CA ARG A 59 4.49 -13.70 -2.70
C ARG A 59 5.95 -13.69 -2.24
N GLY A 60 6.88 -13.89 -3.17
CA GLY A 60 8.33 -13.96 -2.90
C GLY A 60 9.10 -12.67 -3.14
N GLY A 61 8.47 -11.64 -3.71
CA GLY A 61 9.09 -10.32 -3.89
C GLY A 61 9.17 -9.52 -2.60
N ALA A 62 9.71 -8.29 -2.68
CA ALA A 62 9.92 -7.46 -1.50
C ALA A 62 8.62 -6.88 -0.92
N LEU A 63 8.62 -6.65 0.40
CA LEU A 63 7.69 -5.73 1.05
C LEU A 63 8.29 -4.32 1.03
N VAL A 64 7.64 -3.40 0.31
CA VAL A 64 8.06 -2.00 0.19
C VAL A 64 6.96 -1.13 0.75
N ALA A 65 7.32 -0.08 1.50
CA ALA A 65 6.36 0.85 2.06
C ALA A 65 6.67 2.28 1.65
N VAL A 66 5.62 3.09 1.53
CA VAL A 66 5.71 4.54 1.32
C VAL A 66 4.66 5.23 2.16
N ASN A 67 5.05 6.30 2.84
CA ASN A 67 4.14 7.18 3.55
C ASN A 67 3.61 8.25 2.58
N CYS A 68 2.29 8.31 2.39
CA CYS A 68 1.64 9.19 1.43
C CYS A 68 1.58 10.67 1.85
N GLY A 69 1.85 11.00 3.11
CA GLY A 69 1.90 12.37 3.64
C GLY A 69 3.32 12.93 3.84
N ALA A 70 4.37 12.12 3.69
CA ALA A 70 5.73 12.50 4.08
C ALA A 70 6.49 13.39 3.08
N LEU A 71 6.05 13.44 1.81
CA LEU A 71 6.76 14.13 0.72
C LEU A 71 5.80 15.02 -0.09
N THR A 72 6.35 15.93 -0.88
CA THR A 72 5.54 16.67 -1.88
C THR A 72 5.04 15.74 -2.97
N ASP A 73 3.94 16.12 -3.64
CA ASP A 73 3.35 15.35 -4.73
C ASP A 73 4.35 14.96 -5.83
N GLU A 74 5.24 15.88 -6.23
CA GLU A 74 6.23 15.57 -7.27
C GLU A 74 7.24 14.52 -6.82
N LEU A 75 7.74 14.65 -5.58
CA LEU A 75 8.69 13.70 -5.01
C LEU A 75 8.03 12.35 -4.78
N LEU A 76 6.82 12.33 -4.26
CA LEU A 76 6.08 11.10 -4.00
C LEU A 76 5.72 10.36 -5.29
N ALA A 77 5.31 11.07 -6.35
CA ALA A 77 5.11 10.48 -7.67
C ALA A 77 6.42 9.91 -8.24
N SER A 78 7.53 10.62 -8.05
CA SER A 78 8.88 10.18 -8.45
C SER A 78 9.36 8.95 -7.65
N GLU A 79 9.05 8.86 -6.35
CA GLU A 79 9.30 7.66 -5.54
C GLU A 79 8.45 6.49 -6.02
N LEU A 80 7.13 6.65 -6.11
CA LEU A 80 6.18 5.58 -6.45
C LEU A 80 6.39 5.03 -7.85
N PHE A 81 6.36 5.92 -8.85
CA PHE A 81 6.35 5.55 -10.27
C PHE A 81 7.74 5.56 -10.90
N GLY A 82 8.74 6.12 -10.22
CA GLY A 82 10.04 6.39 -10.82
C GLY A 82 9.98 7.58 -11.77
N HIS A 83 11.13 7.93 -12.36
CA HIS A 83 11.21 8.97 -13.38
C HIS A 83 12.34 8.70 -14.36
N VAL A 84 12.22 9.30 -15.55
CA VAL A 84 13.32 9.40 -16.50
C VAL A 84 14.09 10.70 -16.31
N ARG A 85 15.36 10.71 -16.69
CA ARG A 85 16.19 11.91 -16.70
C ARG A 85 15.50 13.03 -17.50
N GLY A 86 15.48 14.23 -16.93
CA GLY A 86 14.88 15.42 -17.54
C GLY A 86 13.37 15.55 -17.35
N ALA A 87 12.72 14.66 -16.60
CA ALA A 87 11.28 14.74 -16.35
C ALA A 87 10.83 15.98 -15.56
N PHE A 88 11.70 16.52 -14.69
CA PHE A 88 11.49 17.75 -13.94
C PHE A 88 12.83 18.35 -13.49
N THR A 89 12.82 19.58 -12.96
CA THR A 89 14.01 20.24 -12.41
C THR A 89 14.60 19.41 -11.27
N GLY A 90 15.80 18.83 -11.48
CA GLY A 90 16.46 17.94 -10.52
C GLY A 90 16.46 16.46 -10.90
N ALA A 91 15.73 16.06 -11.96
CA ALA A 91 15.77 14.70 -12.52
C ALA A 91 17.06 14.49 -13.34
N VAL A 92 18.22 14.45 -12.67
CA VAL A 92 19.54 14.36 -13.30
C VAL A 92 19.89 12.95 -13.82
N LYS A 93 19.17 11.93 -13.35
CA LYS A 93 19.31 10.52 -13.75
C LYS A 93 17.95 9.84 -13.74
N ASP A 94 17.87 8.70 -14.38
CA ASP A 94 16.71 7.81 -14.26
C ASP A 94 16.62 7.26 -12.84
N LYS A 95 15.40 7.04 -12.37
CA LYS A 95 15.11 6.45 -11.07
C LYS A 95 14.05 5.37 -11.19
N VAL A 96 14.36 4.21 -10.62
CA VAL A 96 13.43 3.10 -10.43
C VAL A 96 12.43 3.46 -9.32
N GLY A 97 11.14 3.27 -9.60
CA GLY A 97 10.07 3.53 -8.64
C GLY A 97 9.83 2.38 -7.66
N LEU A 98 9.11 2.67 -6.58
CA LEU A 98 8.77 1.69 -5.54
C LEU A 98 7.85 0.58 -6.05
N ILE A 99 7.00 0.85 -7.04
CA ILE A 99 6.18 -0.19 -7.69
C ILE A 99 7.08 -1.25 -8.34
N GLU A 100 8.15 -0.81 -9.01
CA GLU A 100 9.11 -1.72 -9.64
C GLU A 100 9.95 -2.46 -8.59
N ALA A 101 10.37 -1.75 -7.53
CA ALA A 101 11.11 -2.35 -6.43
C ALA A 101 10.29 -3.41 -5.65
N ALA A 102 8.97 -3.27 -5.63
CA ALA A 102 8.04 -4.20 -5.00
C ALA A 102 7.55 -5.32 -5.94
N ALA A 103 8.05 -5.40 -7.17
CA ALA A 103 7.59 -6.37 -8.15
C ALA A 103 7.63 -7.82 -7.62
N GLY A 104 6.56 -8.57 -7.86
CA GLY A 104 6.38 -9.92 -7.31
C GLY A 104 6.09 -9.94 -5.80
N GLY A 105 6.02 -8.79 -5.13
CA GLY A 105 5.88 -8.62 -3.68
C GLY A 105 4.66 -7.77 -3.29
N THR A 106 4.81 -6.96 -2.25
CA THR A 106 3.73 -6.14 -1.69
C THR A 106 4.18 -4.68 -1.56
N LEU A 107 3.35 -3.74 -2.03
CA LEU A 107 3.53 -2.31 -1.84
C LEU A 107 2.52 -1.79 -0.80
N VAL A 108 3.04 -1.19 0.27
CA VAL A 108 2.28 -0.59 1.37
C VAL A 108 2.15 0.91 1.16
N LEU A 109 0.91 1.38 1.12
CA LEU A 109 0.54 2.80 1.11
C LEU A 109 0.16 3.20 2.54
N ASP A 110 1.13 3.71 3.29
CA ASP A 110 0.90 4.15 4.67
C ASP A 110 0.39 5.58 4.69
N GLU A 111 -0.43 5.90 5.70
CA GLU A 111 -1.14 7.17 5.81
C GLU A 111 -1.88 7.56 4.52
N LEU A 112 -2.55 6.59 3.87
CA LEU A 112 -3.21 6.80 2.58
C LEU A 112 -4.25 7.92 2.63
N GLY A 113 -4.86 8.17 3.78
CA GLY A 113 -5.76 9.31 3.97
C GLY A 113 -5.12 10.63 3.57
N ASP A 114 -3.80 10.80 3.73
CA ASP A 114 -3.10 12.06 3.47
C ASP A 114 -2.63 12.19 2.01
N ALA A 115 -2.98 11.22 1.16
CA ALA A 115 -2.76 11.30 -0.27
C ALA A 115 -3.52 12.48 -0.89
N SER A 116 -2.80 13.32 -1.64
CA SER A 116 -3.40 14.42 -2.40
C SER A 116 -4.39 13.89 -3.46
N PRO A 117 -5.36 14.70 -3.93
CA PRO A 117 -6.28 14.30 -5.00
C PRO A 117 -5.55 13.85 -6.28
N ARG A 118 -4.40 14.47 -6.58
CA ARG A 118 -3.56 14.11 -7.73
C ARG A 118 -2.94 12.73 -7.56
N LEU A 119 -2.41 12.45 -6.37
CA LEU A 119 -1.88 11.14 -6.05
C LEU A 119 -2.97 10.07 -6.08
N GLN A 120 -4.14 10.35 -5.51
CA GLN A 120 -5.29 9.43 -5.52
C GLN A 120 -5.67 9.03 -6.96
N ALA A 121 -5.72 9.99 -7.89
CA ALA A 121 -6.00 9.71 -9.30
C ALA A 121 -4.90 8.84 -9.96
N GLY A 122 -3.63 9.08 -9.63
CA GLY A 122 -2.51 8.27 -10.12
C GLY A 122 -2.56 6.83 -9.60
N LEU A 123 -2.78 6.66 -8.29
CA LEU A 123 -2.90 5.35 -7.65
C LEU A 123 -4.06 4.55 -8.24
N LEU A 124 -5.25 5.17 -8.37
CA LEU A 124 -6.41 4.54 -8.99
C LEU A 124 -6.08 3.99 -10.37
N ARG A 125 -5.45 4.81 -11.22
CA ARG A 125 -5.09 4.40 -12.58
C ARG A 125 -4.16 3.18 -12.58
N VAL A 126 -3.15 3.15 -11.72
CA VAL A 126 -2.22 2.02 -11.65
C VAL A 126 -2.90 0.76 -11.16
N ILE A 127 -3.78 0.87 -10.16
CA ILE A 127 -4.53 -0.27 -9.61
C ILE A 127 -5.49 -0.84 -10.66
N GLU A 128 -6.15 0.01 -11.45
CA GLU A 128 -7.10 -0.42 -12.48
C GLU A 128 -6.41 -1.00 -13.71
N GLU A 129 -5.37 -0.34 -14.21
CA GLU A 129 -4.65 -0.79 -15.41
C GLU A 129 -3.64 -1.90 -15.12
N SER A 130 -3.29 -2.14 -13.85
CA SER A 130 -2.15 -2.99 -13.44
C SER A 130 -0.85 -2.62 -14.17
N ARG A 131 -0.71 -1.33 -14.49
CA ARG A 131 0.43 -0.74 -15.19
C ARG A 131 0.65 0.68 -14.67
N TYR A 132 1.90 1.11 -14.66
CA TYR A 132 2.28 2.47 -14.29
C TYR A 132 3.19 3.07 -15.37
N ARG A 133 3.33 4.39 -15.36
CA ARG A 133 4.22 5.11 -16.24
C ARG A 133 5.15 5.97 -15.40
N PRO A 134 6.48 5.79 -15.52
CA PRO A 134 7.43 6.68 -14.85
C PRO A 134 7.20 8.14 -15.26
N VAL A 135 7.46 9.07 -14.34
CA VAL A 135 7.30 10.50 -14.62
C VAL A 135 8.21 10.90 -15.77
N GLY A 136 7.64 11.56 -16.78
CA GLY A 136 8.32 11.97 -18.01
C GLY A 136 8.52 10.88 -19.07
N ALA A 137 8.18 9.61 -18.78
CA ALA A 137 8.23 8.54 -19.77
C ALA A 137 6.97 8.53 -20.65
N THR A 138 7.04 7.91 -21.84
CA THR A 138 5.89 7.63 -22.70
C THR A 138 5.34 6.22 -22.48
N ASP A 139 6.22 5.26 -22.22
CA ASP A 139 5.88 3.84 -22.14
C ASP A 139 5.43 3.43 -20.74
N SER A 140 4.40 2.58 -20.69
CA SER A 140 3.89 2.02 -19.44
C SER A 140 4.56 0.68 -19.11
N ARG A 141 4.87 0.46 -17.84
CA ARG A 141 5.47 -0.76 -17.27
C ARG A 141 4.41 -1.55 -16.47
N PRO A 142 4.53 -2.89 -16.36
CA PRO A 142 3.61 -3.71 -15.57
C PRO A 142 3.75 -3.41 -14.06
N ALA A 143 2.63 -3.34 -13.36
CA ALA A 143 2.56 -3.19 -11.90
C ALA A 143 2.20 -4.54 -11.25
N ASP A 144 3.15 -5.47 -11.18
CA ASP A 144 2.93 -6.76 -10.49
C ASP A 144 3.22 -6.65 -8.99
N VAL A 145 2.32 -6.00 -8.26
CA VAL A 145 2.41 -5.80 -6.81
C VAL A 145 1.07 -6.12 -6.15
N ARG A 146 1.10 -6.66 -4.94
CA ARG A 146 -0.06 -6.64 -4.06
C ARG A 146 -0.13 -5.31 -3.33
N TRP A 147 -1.32 -4.72 -3.26
CA TRP A 147 -1.56 -3.47 -2.56
C TRP A 147 -1.99 -3.72 -1.11
N VAL A 148 -1.33 -3.07 -0.16
CA VAL A 148 -1.82 -2.92 1.21
C VAL A 148 -1.89 -1.43 1.50
N ALA A 149 -3.04 -0.94 1.95
CA ALA A 149 -3.22 0.45 2.36
C ALA A 149 -3.40 0.50 3.86
N ALA A 150 -2.87 1.54 4.50
CA ALA A 150 -3.09 1.81 5.90
C ALA A 150 -3.59 3.25 6.08
N ALA A 151 -4.62 3.42 6.92
CA ALA A 151 -5.22 4.72 7.16
C ALA A 151 -5.83 4.80 8.57
N GLN A 152 -6.12 6.02 9.00
CA GLN A 152 -6.95 6.26 10.18
C GLN A 152 -8.43 5.97 9.86
N PRO A 153 -9.25 5.54 10.83
CA PRO A 153 -10.67 5.27 10.61
C PRO A 153 -11.46 6.45 10.03
N ALA A 154 -11.02 7.69 10.28
CA ALA A 154 -11.63 8.90 9.74
C ALA A 154 -11.64 8.99 8.19
N ILE A 155 -10.88 8.14 7.49
CA ILE A 155 -10.89 8.09 6.01
C ILE A 155 -12.29 7.79 5.46
N GLU A 156 -13.12 7.01 6.15
CA GLU A 156 -14.48 6.71 5.72
C GLU A 156 -15.36 7.96 5.67
N GLN A 157 -15.21 8.84 6.68
CA GLN A 157 -15.89 10.13 6.70
C GLN A 157 -15.37 11.04 5.58
N ARG A 158 -14.06 11.06 5.34
CA ARG A 158 -13.46 11.82 4.22
C ARG A 158 -13.94 11.34 2.85
N VAL A 159 -14.24 10.06 2.69
CA VAL A 159 -14.89 9.53 1.48
C VAL A 159 -16.31 10.07 1.35
N ALA A 160 -17.09 10.08 2.45
CA ALA A 160 -18.45 10.60 2.45
C ALA A 160 -18.51 12.11 2.15
N ASP A 161 -17.53 12.86 2.65
CA ASP A 161 -17.42 14.31 2.47
C ASP A 161 -16.86 14.72 1.10
N GLY A 162 -16.34 13.75 0.32
CA GLY A 162 -15.76 13.97 -1.01
C GLY A 162 -14.27 14.38 -1.01
N ASP A 163 -13.64 14.41 0.16
CA ASP A 163 -12.20 14.71 0.33
C ASP A 163 -11.29 13.53 -0.04
N PHE A 164 -11.85 12.32 -0.10
CA PHE A 164 -11.18 11.14 -0.61
C PHE A 164 -12.04 10.45 -1.67
N ARG A 165 -11.42 10.02 -2.77
CA ARG A 165 -12.16 9.43 -3.88
C ARG A 165 -12.76 8.08 -3.51
N LEU A 166 -14.08 7.96 -3.64
CA LEU A 166 -14.83 6.72 -3.44
C LEU A 166 -14.36 5.58 -4.35
N ASP A 167 -14.02 5.88 -5.61
CA ASP A 167 -13.54 4.88 -6.56
C ASP A 167 -12.22 4.23 -6.11
N LEU A 168 -11.26 5.03 -5.64
CA LEU A 168 -10.02 4.51 -5.05
C LEU A 168 -10.29 3.69 -3.79
N TRP A 169 -11.13 4.20 -2.89
CA TRP A 169 -11.51 3.51 -1.65
C TRP A 169 -12.06 2.11 -1.95
N THR A 170 -13.05 2.01 -2.82
CA THR A 170 -13.68 0.72 -3.18
C THR A 170 -12.73 -0.28 -3.83
N ARG A 171 -11.65 0.17 -4.48
CA ARG A 171 -10.63 -0.72 -5.05
C ARG A 171 -9.67 -1.28 -3.99
N LEU A 172 -9.36 -0.49 -2.97
CA LEU A 172 -8.39 -0.85 -1.93
C LEU A 172 -9.04 -1.54 -0.72
N ALA A 173 -10.22 -1.08 -0.32
CA ALA A 173 -11.01 -1.61 0.80
C ALA A 173 -11.84 -2.85 0.39
N ARG A 174 -11.30 -3.71 -0.48
CA ARG A 174 -11.92 -5.02 -0.79
C ARG A 174 -11.92 -5.94 0.43
N TRP A 175 -10.94 -5.73 1.30
CA TRP A 175 -10.85 -6.25 2.64
C TRP A 175 -10.43 -5.11 3.55
N VAL A 176 -11.06 -4.98 4.71
CA VAL A 176 -10.78 -3.96 5.73
C VAL A 176 -10.51 -4.67 7.04
#